data_AF-A0A239YFA1-F1
#
_entry.id   AF-A0A239YFA1-F1
#
_cell.length_a   1.000
_cell.length_b   1.000
_cell.length_c   1.000
_cell.angle_alpha   90.00
_cell.angle_beta   90.00
_cell.angle_gamma   90.00
#
_symmetry.space_group_name_H-M   'P 1'
#
loop_
_entity.id
_entity.type
_entity.pdbx_description
1 polymer ?
#
loop_
_entity_poly.entity_id
_entity_poly.type
_entity_poly.pdbx_seq_one_letter_code
_entity_poly.pdbx_strand_id
1 'polypeptide(L)'
;MAEGFNESIQEMVNYENKLTSLKNEKRLSLVDFIILEEIYRSEEITIREILNGKLTELYSRPSNIGTNLAKLYRKGLLKKYRSESDERKVYYYMEDKQKENYVEMVKDI
;
A
#
# COMPACT_ATOMS: atom_id res chain seq x y z
N MET A 1 -43.27 -3.65 -11.95
CA MET A 1 -41.89 -3.88 -12.42
C MET A 1 -41.00 -3.17 -11.42
N ALA A 2 -40.15 -3.88 -10.70
CA ALA A 2 -39.17 -3.21 -9.84
C ALA A 2 -38.27 -2.39 -10.76
N GLU A 3 -38.26 -1.07 -10.56
CA GLU A 3 -37.26 -0.20 -11.19
C GLU A 3 -35.90 -0.84 -10.93
N GLY A 4 -35.16 -1.12 -12.00
CA GLY A 4 -33.85 -1.76 -11.91
C GLY A 4 -32.96 -0.94 -10.98
N PHE A 5 -32.29 -1.63 -10.05
CA PHE A 5 -31.32 -1.00 -9.19
C PHE A 5 -30.28 -0.27 -10.05
N ASN A 6 -29.89 0.95 -9.64
CA ASN A 6 -28.99 1.77 -10.43
C ASN A 6 -27.65 1.05 -10.66
N GLU A 7 -27.26 0.87 -11.92
CA GLU A 7 -26.08 0.11 -12.31
C GLU A 7 -24.79 0.73 -11.74
N SER A 8 -24.65 2.06 -11.74
CA SER A 8 -23.50 2.73 -11.15
C SER A 8 -23.41 2.51 -9.64
N ILE A 9 -24.56 2.49 -8.94
CA ILE A 9 -24.58 2.15 -7.51
C ILE A 9 -24.16 0.68 -7.32
N GLN A 10 -24.58 -0.23 -8.20
CA GLN A 10 -24.17 -1.63 -8.15
C GLN A 10 -22.66 -1.80 -8.36
N GLU A 11 -22.07 -1.04 -9.29
CA GLU A 11 -20.63 -1.02 -9.52
C GLU A 11 -19.86 -0.51 -8.29
N MET A 12 -20.33 0.57 -7.66
CA MET A 12 -19.73 1.08 -6.42
C MET A 12 -19.77 0.04 -5.29
N VAL A 13 -20.90 -0.65 -5.12
CA VAL A 13 -21.03 -1.74 -4.14
C VAL A 13 -20.08 -2.89 -4.43
N ASN A 14 -19.98 -3.30 -5.70
CA ASN A 14 -19.07 -4.38 -6.11
C ASN A 14 -17.61 -4.01 -5.84
N TYR A 15 -17.22 -2.76 -6.14
CA TYR A 15 -15.87 -2.27 -5.89
C TYR A 15 -15.54 -2.23 -4.39
N GLU A 16 -16.44 -1.72 -3.54
CA GLU A 16 -16.24 -1.67 -2.09
C GLU A 16 -16.10 -3.07 -1.48
N ASN A 17 -16.91 -4.03 -1.95
CA ASN A 17 -16.82 -5.43 -1.53
C ASN A 17 -15.49 -6.06 -1.92
N LYS A 18 -15.04 -5.83 -3.17
CA LYS A 18 -13.74 -6.32 -3.67
C LYS A 18 -12.58 -5.78 -2.85
N LEU A 19 -12.57 -4.47 -2.62
CA LEU A 19 -11.55 -3.78 -1.81
C LEU A 19 -11.54 -4.30 -0.36
N THR A 20 -12.72 -4.48 0.24
CA THR A 20 -12.86 -5.00 1.60
C THR A 20 -12.35 -6.43 1.72
N SER A 21 -12.70 -7.31 0.78
CA SER A 21 -12.21 -8.69 0.72
C SER A 21 -10.69 -8.74 0.63
N LEU A 22 -10.09 -7.95 -0.27
CA LEU A 22 -8.64 -7.91 -0.45
C LEU A 22 -7.92 -7.44 0.82
N LYS A 23 -8.39 -6.35 1.45
CA LYS A 23 -7.84 -5.84 2.71
C LYS A 23 -7.85 -6.90 3.81
N ASN A 24 -8.94 -7.66 3.90
CA ASN A 24 -9.10 -8.72 4.90
C ASN A 24 -8.19 -9.92 4.62
N GLU A 25 -8.15 -10.40 3.37
CA GLU A 25 -7.34 -11.54 2.96
C GLU A 25 -5.84 -11.27 3.21
N LYS A 26 -5.34 -10.13 2.74
CA LYS A 26 -3.93 -9.78 2.89
C LYS A 26 -3.59 -9.26 4.29
N ARG A 27 -4.61 -8.95 5.10
CA ARG A 27 -4.49 -8.26 6.41
C ARG A 27 -3.71 -6.95 6.28
N LEU A 28 -4.08 -6.16 5.28
CA LEU A 28 -3.48 -4.87 4.92
C LEU A 28 -4.58 -3.79 4.91
N SER A 29 -4.24 -2.60 5.38
CA SER A 29 -5.09 -1.40 5.27
C SER A 29 -4.79 -0.66 3.97
N LEU A 30 -5.66 0.31 3.61
CA LEU A 30 -5.41 1.19 2.47
C LEU A 30 -4.07 1.94 2.59
N VAL A 31 -3.69 2.34 3.81
CA VAL A 31 -2.40 2.97 4.08
C VAL A 31 -1.24 2.03 3.74
N ASP A 32 -1.35 0.73 4.04
CA ASP A 32 -0.32 -0.23 3.66
C ASP A 32 -0.19 -0.35 2.14
N PHE A 33 -1.32 -0.40 1.43
CA PHE A 33 -1.33 -0.45 -0.04
C PHE A 33 -0.70 0.79 -0.66
N ILE A 34 -1.01 1.98 -0.13
CA ILE A 34 -0.38 3.23 -0.58
C ILE A 34 1.14 3.19 -0.35
N ILE A 35 1.59 2.73 0.82
CA ILE A 35 3.02 2.59 1.12
C ILE A 35 3.69 1.61 0.14
N LEU A 36 3.05 0.47 -0.14
CA LEU A 36 3.59 -0.51 -1.08
C LEU A 36 3.69 0.04 -2.50
N GLU A 37 2.69 0.77 -2.99
CA GLU A 37 2.71 1.41 -4.31
C GLU A 37 3.83 2.45 -4.43
N GLU A 38 4.00 3.31 -3.43
CA GLU A 38 5.07 4.32 -3.41
C GLU A 38 6.46 3.67 -3.46
N ILE A 39 6.66 2.56 -2.74
CA ILE A 39 7.92 1.81 -2.78
C ILE A 39 8.08 1.09 -4.11
N TYR A 40 7.03 0.47 -4.65
CA TYR A 40 7.06 -0.26 -5.92
C TYR A 40 7.48 0.63 -7.10
N ARG A 41 6.98 1.88 -7.12
CA ARG A 41 7.27 2.87 -8.16
C ARG A 41 8.65 3.53 -8.02
N SER A 42 9.34 3.30 -6.91
CA SER A 42 10.65 3.87 -6.62
C SER A 42 11.73 2.79 -6.74
N GLU A 43 12.97 3.18 -7.04
CA GLU A 43 14.11 2.27 -6.86
C GLU A 43 14.33 2.01 -5.37
N GLU A 44 14.30 3.09 -4.59
CA GLU A 44 14.31 3.10 -3.13
C GLU A 44 13.68 4.39 -2.60
N ILE A 45 13.17 4.36 -1.37
CA ILE A 45 12.46 5.50 -0.79
C ILE A 45 12.59 5.55 0.73
N THR A 46 12.62 6.74 1.31
CA THR A 46 12.65 6.96 2.76
C THR A 46 11.26 7.19 3.36
N ILE A 47 11.13 7.06 4.69
CA ILE A 47 9.89 7.39 5.42
C ILE A 47 9.39 8.81 5.10
N ARG A 48 10.30 9.77 5.00
CA ARG A 48 9.94 11.18 4.75
C ARG A 48 9.30 11.36 3.38
N GLU A 49 9.82 10.66 2.38
CA GLU A 49 9.29 10.70 1.02
C GLU A 49 7.90 10.04 0.96
N ILE A 50 7.72 8.87 1.59
CA ILE A 50 6.41 8.22 1.66
C ILE A 50 5.35 9.11 2.35
N LEU A 51 5.72 9.77 3.45
CA LEU A 51 4.83 10.71 4.16
C LEU A 51 4.44 11.93 3.34
N ASN A 52 5.27 12.33 2.36
CA ASN A 52 5.03 13.46 1.49
C ASN A 52 4.39 13.07 0.15
N GLY A 53 4.18 11.77 -0.11
CA GLY A 53 3.52 11.25 -1.31
C GLY A 53 2.00 11.18 -1.17
N LYS A 54 1.40 10.11 -1.70
CA LYS A 54 -0.06 9.89 -1.75
C LYS A 54 -0.75 9.84 -0.40
N LEU A 55 -0.04 9.59 0.70
CA LEU A 55 -0.60 9.69 2.05
C LEU A 55 -1.08 11.11 2.39
N THR A 56 -0.59 12.14 1.72
CA THR A 56 -1.04 13.53 1.91
C THR A 56 -2.44 13.79 1.38
N GLU A 57 -2.94 12.95 0.46
CA GLU A 57 -4.29 13.03 -0.12
C GLU A 57 -5.36 12.41 0.82
N LEU A 58 -4.94 11.68 1.86
CA LEU A 58 -5.87 11.13 2.86
C LEU A 58 -6.32 12.23 3.83
N TYR A 59 -7.63 12.32 4.06
CA TYR A 59 -8.22 13.23 5.05
C TYR A 59 -7.65 13.02 6.46
N SER A 60 -7.38 11.76 6.84
CA SER A 60 -6.70 11.42 8.09
C SER A 60 -5.34 10.80 7.79
N ARG A 61 -4.28 11.54 8.13
CA ARG A 61 -2.91 11.04 8.00
C ARG A 61 -2.69 9.90 8.99
N PRO A 62 -2.02 8.80 8.57
CA PRO A 62 -1.71 7.71 9.49
C PRO A 62 -0.81 8.18 10.62
N SER A 63 -1.19 7.85 11.86
CA SER A 63 -0.49 8.28 13.07
C SER A 63 0.86 7.59 13.28
N ASN A 64 1.12 6.44 12.64
CA ASN A 64 2.37 5.71 12.81
C ASN A 64 2.78 4.87 11.58
N ILE A 65 3.35 5.54 10.57
CA ILE A 65 3.90 4.88 9.37
C ILE A 65 5.01 3.86 9.70
N GLY A 66 5.77 4.06 10.78
CA GLY A 66 6.81 3.14 11.23
C GLY A 66 6.25 1.75 11.56
N THR A 67 5.08 1.70 12.20
CA THR A 67 4.38 0.43 12.47
C THR A 67 3.93 -0.26 11.19
N ASN A 68 3.43 0.49 10.20
CA ASN A 68 3.06 -0.05 8.89
C ASN A 68 4.28 -0.65 8.17
N LEU A 69 5.38 0.09 8.07
CA LEU A 69 6.62 -0.38 7.43
C LEU A 69 7.20 -1.60 8.13
N ALA A 70 7.22 -1.63 9.47
CA ALA A 70 7.67 -2.79 10.23
C ALA A 70 6.78 -4.02 10.00
N LYS A 71 5.46 -3.84 9.85
CA LYS A 71 4.52 -4.91 9.50
C LYS A 71 4.78 -5.43 8.09
N LEU A 72 4.94 -4.55 7.10
CA LEU A 72 5.22 -4.92 5.70
C LEU A 72 6.54 -5.66 5.55
N TYR A 73 7.59 -5.19 6.25
CA TYR A 73 8.88 -5.86 6.31
C TYR A 73 8.76 -7.28 6.90
N ARG A 74 8.05 -7.44 8.03
CA ARG A 74 7.83 -8.76 8.65
C ARG A 74 7.03 -9.72 7.76
N LYS A 75 6.16 -9.18 6.89
CA LYS A 75 5.43 -9.96 5.88
C LYS A 75 6.28 -10.31 4.65
N GLY A 76 7.52 -9.83 4.56
CA GLY A 76 8.40 -10.08 3.41
C GLY A 76 7.99 -9.33 2.14
N LEU A 77 7.17 -8.28 2.26
CA LEU A 77 6.64 -7.51 1.13
C LEU A 77 7.59 -6.40 0.65
N LEU A 78 8.61 -6.09 1.45
CA LEU A 78 9.62 -5.09 1.13
C LEU A 78 10.93 -5.43 1.83
N LYS A 79 12.00 -4.77 1.41
CA LYS A 79 13.32 -4.77 2.02
C LYS A 79 13.66 -3.40 2.55
N LYS A 80 14.68 -3.34 3.40
CA LYS A 80 15.24 -2.08 3.90
C LYS A 80 16.72 -2.19 4.16
N TYR A 81 17.42 -1.08 4.05
CA TYR A 81 18.81 -0.95 4.47
C TYR A 81 19.06 0.43 5.08
N ARG A 82 20.13 0.55 5.87
CA ARG A 82 20.54 1.83 6.48
C ARG A 82 21.61 2.46 5.60
N SER A 83 21.51 3.77 5.36
CA SER A 83 22.51 4.48 4.54
C SER A 83 23.89 4.40 5.18
N GLU A 84 24.93 4.24 4.34
CA GLU A 84 26.33 4.29 4.77
C GLU A 84 26.82 5.72 5.05
N SER A 85 26.23 6.70 4.37
CA SER A 85 26.62 8.12 4.49
C SER A 85 25.88 8.88 5.59
N ASP A 86 24.70 8.40 5.99
CA ASP A 86 23.90 8.97 7.06
C ASP A 86 23.17 7.85 7.80
N GLU A 87 23.73 7.42 8.92
CA GLU A 87 23.16 6.31 9.71
C GLU A 87 21.73 6.59 10.19
N ARG A 88 21.25 7.83 10.20
CA ARG A 88 19.86 8.15 10.57
C ARG A 88 18.87 7.85 9.45
N LYS A 89 19.35 7.69 8.22
CA LYS A 89 18.55 7.39 7.03
C LYS A 89 18.37 5.89 6.85
N VAL A 90 17.12 5.50 6.63
CA VAL A 90 16.73 4.14 6.26
C VAL A 90 15.94 4.19 4.97
N TYR A 91 16.38 3.40 4.00
CA TYR A 91 15.76 3.24 2.69
C TYR A 91 14.94 1.96 2.65
N TYR A 92 13.82 2.01 1.94
CA TYR A 92 12.90 0.90 1.70
C TYR A 92 12.79 0.68 0.20
N TYR A 93 12.75 -0.58 -0.21
CA TYR A 93 12.73 -0.97 -1.62
C TYR A 93 12.09 -2.34 -1.82
N MET A 94 11.84 -2.72 -3.07
CA MET A 94 11.41 -4.06 -3.47
C MET A 94 12.42 -4.65 -4.47
N GLU A 95 12.85 -5.88 -4.22
CA GLU A 95 13.51 -6.73 -5.22
C GLU A 95 12.47 -7.33 -6.16
N ASP A 96 12.93 -7.93 -7.26
CA ASP A 96 12.06 -8.50 -8.31
C ASP A 96 10.97 -9.41 -7.75
N LYS A 97 11.31 -10.31 -6.82
CA LYS A 97 10.33 -11.18 -6.16
C LYS A 97 9.23 -10.40 -5.43
N GLN A 98 9.57 -9.31 -4.75
CA GLN A 98 8.56 -8.51 -4.04
C GLN A 98 7.73 -7.67 -5.01
N LYS A 99 8.33 -7.20 -6.11
CA LYS A 99 7.63 -6.51 -7.20
C LYS A 99 6.61 -7.42 -7.88
N GLU A 100 7.00 -8.65 -8.22
CA GLU A 100 6.09 -9.66 -8.79
C GLU A 100 4.92 -9.95 -7.85
N ASN A 101 5.20 -10.21 -6.57
CA ASN A 101 4.16 -10.42 -5.55
C ASN A 101 3.23 -9.22 -5.40
N TYR A 102 3.76 -8.00 -5.50
CA TYR A 102 2.96 -6.78 -5.42
C TYR A 102 2.01 -6.68 -6.62
N VAL A 103 2.51 -6.87 -7.83
CA VAL A 103 1.70 -6.84 -9.05
C VAL A 103 0.60 -7.90 -8.97
N GLU A 104 0.90 -9.13 -8.56
CA GLU A 104 -0.10 -10.19 -8.38
C GLU A 104 -1.17 -9.80 -7.34
N MET A 105 -0.76 -9.13 -6.25
CA MET A 105 -1.67 -8.70 -5.19
C MET A 105 -2.66 -7.63 -5.63
N VAL A 106 -2.24 -6.71 -6.51
CA VAL A 106 -3.07 -5.56 -6.94
C VAL A 106 -3.70 -5.73 -8.32
N LYS A 107 -3.32 -6.77 -9.07
CA LYS A 107 -3.87 -7.07 -10.42
C LYS A 107 -5.39 -7.19 -10.43
N ASP A 108 -5.94 -7.67 -9.33
CA ASP A 108 -7.38 -7.86 -9.15
C ASP A 108 -8.01 -6.73 -8.33
N ILE A 109 -7.48 -5.51 -8.33
CA ILE A 109 -8.20 -4.30 -7.87
C ILE A 109 -8.90 -3.69 -9.07
#